data_AF-A0A9X9F4H2-F1
#
_entry.id   AF-A0A9X9F4H2-F1
#
_cell.length_a   1.000
_cell.length_b   1.000
_cell.length_c   1.000
_cell.angle_alpha   90.00
_cell.angle_beta   90.00
_cell.angle_gamma   90.00
#
_symmetry.space_group_name_H-M   'P 1'
#
loop_
_entity.id
_entity.type
_entity.pdbx_description
1 polymer ?
#
loop_
_entity_poly.entity_id
_entity_poly.type
_entity_poly.pdbx_seq_one_letter_code
_entity_poly.pdbx_strand_id
1 'polypeptide(L)'
;PLTVALGLDISGDPIVTDIRKMPHGLIAGATGSGKSVCINAILTSILYKAKPHEVKLMLIDPKMVELAPYNSVPHLVAPVITDVKAATAALKWAVEEMERRYELFAHAGARDLTRYNTIVSEREIPGETLPYIVIVIDELADLMMVAPGDVEEAICRIAQKARACGIHLLVATQRPSVDVITGLIKSNIPTRIAFTVSSQVDSRTIIDIGGAEKLLGRGDMLFLGNGTSKPVRVQGVYVSDDEIEKTVDHVKKQMKPNYLFKQEDLLAKTEQAESEDELFLDACQFVVEQGGASTSSVQRKFRIGYNRAARLIEEMESQGIISEGRGTKPRDVLISEDEFAAMQETNV
;
A
#
# COMPACT_ATOMS: atom_id res chain seq x y z
N PRO A 1 -10.55 -18.83 3.63
CA PRO A 1 -9.27 -18.35 4.19
C PRO A 1 -9.29 -16.99 4.93
N LEU A 2 -10.20 -16.03 4.64
CA LEU A 2 -10.16 -14.65 5.21
C LEU A 2 -11.19 -14.30 6.30
N THR A 3 -11.94 -15.28 6.80
CA THR A 3 -12.72 -15.17 8.04
C THR A 3 -11.86 -14.81 9.25
N VAL A 4 -12.29 -13.84 10.06
CA VAL A 4 -11.60 -13.39 11.28
C VAL A 4 -12.59 -13.21 12.43
N ALA A 5 -12.15 -13.54 13.65
CA ALA A 5 -12.92 -13.34 14.86
C ALA A 5 -12.67 -11.94 15.41
N LEU A 6 -13.73 -11.14 15.58
CA LEU A 6 -13.64 -9.80 16.16
C LEU A 6 -13.83 -9.82 17.67
N GLY A 7 -14.75 -10.65 18.18
CA GLY A 7 -15.06 -10.68 19.60
C GLY A 7 -16.46 -11.18 19.89
N LEU A 8 -17.04 -10.72 21.01
CA LEU A 8 -18.43 -10.99 21.39
C LEU A 8 -19.24 -9.69 21.37
N ASP A 9 -20.50 -9.75 21.00
CA ASP A 9 -21.40 -8.61 21.19
C ASP A 9 -21.84 -8.46 22.66
N ILE A 10 -22.70 -7.48 22.92
CA ILE A 10 -23.24 -7.23 24.27
C ILE A 10 -24.10 -8.37 24.83
N SER A 11 -24.60 -9.26 23.98
CA SER A 11 -25.39 -10.44 24.36
C SER A 11 -24.50 -11.65 24.62
N GLY A 12 -23.21 -11.58 24.26
CA GLY A 12 -22.26 -12.68 24.32
C GLY A 12 -22.18 -13.50 23.04
N ASP A 13 -22.83 -13.07 21.95
CA ASP A 13 -22.81 -13.78 20.69
C ASP A 13 -21.52 -13.50 19.92
N PRO A 14 -20.88 -14.51 19.31
CA PRO A 14 -19.62 -14.33 18.61
C PRO A 14 -19.78 -13.51 17.33
N ILE A 15 -19.04 -12.40 17.25
CA ILE A 15 -18.92 -11.57 16.06
C ILE A 15 -17.73 -12.05 15.23
N VAL A 16 -18.07 -12.79 14.17
CA VAL A 16 -17.13 -13.30 13.17
C VAL A 16 -17.44 -12.63 11.84
N THR A 17 -16.40 -12.15 11.16
CA THR A 17 -16.52 -11.45 9.88
C THR A 17 -15.59 -12.06 8.83
N ASP A 18 -15.72 -11.62 7.59
CA ASP A 18 -14.88 -12.02 6.47
C ASP A 18 -14.32 -10.76 5.80
N ILE A 19 -13.00 -10.65 5.71
CA ILE A 19 -12.34 -9.49 5.09
C ILE A 19 -12.82 -9.29 3.65
N ARG A 20 -13.23 -10.35 2.95
CA ARG A 20 -13.80 -10.27 1.58
C ARG A 20 -15.10 -9.46 1.52
N LYS A 21 -15.88 -9.47 2.59
CA LYS A 21 -17.13 -8.69 2.74
C LYS A 21 -16.86 -7.28 3.23
N MET A 22 -15.71 -7.07 3.88
CA MET A 22 -15.27 -5.79 4.40
C MET A 22 -14.68 -4.85 3.33
N PRO A 23 -14.53 -5.29 2.07
CA PRO A 23 -13.27 -5.35 1.29
C PRO A 23 -12.02 -4.61 1.79
N HIS A 24 -12.19 -3.46 2.45
CA HIS A 24 -11.17 -2.68 3.12
C HIS A 24 -11.70 -2.18 4.48
N GLY A 25 -10.86 -2.16 5.50
CA GLY A 25 -11.24 -1.78 6.87
C GLY A 25 -10.38 -0.67 7.43
N LEU A 26 -11.00 0.26 8.17
CA LEU A 26 -10.33 1.30 8.96
C LEU A 26 -10.46 0.96 10.45
N ILE A 27 -9.34 0.91 11.17
CA ILE A 27 -9.27 0.56 12.60
C ILE A 27 -8.63 1.72 13.36
N ALA A 28 -9.36 2.39 14.24
CA ALA A 28 -8.83 3.56 14.93
C ALA A 28 -9.21 3.61 16.41
N GLY A 29 -8.35 4.22 17.22
CA GLY A 29 -8.57 4.38 18.66
C GLY A 29 -7.32 4.90 19.36
N ALA A 30 -7.47 5.41 20.58
CA ALA A 30 -6.36 5.93 21.35
C ALA A 30 -5.37 4.82 21.77
N THR A 31 -4.16 5.21 22.19
CA THR A 31 -3.18 4.28 22.76
C THR A 31 -3.78 3.50 23.94
N GLY A 32 -3.52 2.18 24.01
CA GLY A 32 -4.06 1.31 25.07
C GLY A 32 -5.54 0.95 24.94
N SER A 33 -6.21 1.37 23.87
CA SER A 33 -7.64 1.09 23.66
C SER A 33 -7.94 -0.35 23.23
N GLY A 34 -6.96 -1.08 22.70
CA GLY A 34 -7.10 -2.44 22.16
C GLY A 34 -6.88 -2.57 20.65
N LYS A 35 -6.57 -1.47 19.96
CA LYS A 35 -6.27 -1.42 18.51
C LYS A 35 -5.26 -2.50 18.07
N SER A 36 -4.09 -2.54 18.69
CA SER A 36 -3.02 -3.48 18.30
C SER A 36 -3.40 -4.93 18.57
N VAL A 37 -4.05 -5.21 19.70
CA VAL A 37 -4.58 -6.54 20.03
C VAL A 37 -5.59 -7.02 18.99
N CYS A 38 -6.44 -6.12 18.48
CA CYS A 38 -7.38 -6.44 17.41
C CYS A 38 -6.69 -6.80 16.09
N ILE A 39 -5.66 -6.04 15.69
CA ILE A 39 -4.85 -6.36 14.51
C ILE A 39 -4.20 -7.74 14.68
N ASN A 40 -3.63 -8.01 15.85
CA ASN A 40 -3.04 -9.30 16.17
C ASN A 40 -4.06 -10.45 16.16
N ALA A 41 -5.29 -10.22 16.65
CA ALA A 41 -6.37 -11.20 16.59
C ALA A 41 -6.79 -11.51 15.14
N ILE A 42 -6.83 -10.50 14.27
CA ILE A 42 -7.09 -10.65 12.83
C ILE A 42 -5.98 -11.47 12.16
N LEU A 43 -4.71 -11.12 12.40
CA LEU A 43 -3.56 -11.83 11.83
C LEU A 43 -3.50 -13.28 12.32
N THR A 44 -3.66 -13.49 13.62
CA THR A 44 -3.74 -14.82 14.23
C THR A 44 -4.89 -15.63 13.62
N SER A 45 -6.07 -15.03 13.44
CA SER A 45 -7.20 -15.70 12.77
C SER A 45 -6.87 -16.16 11.36
N ILE A 46 -6.09 -15.39 10.59
CA ILE A 46 -5.65 -15.78 9.24
C ILE A 46 -4.64 -16.93 9.33
N LEU A 47 -3.60 -16.79 10.16
CA LEU A 47 -2.54 -17.78 10.32
C LEU A 47 -3.05 -19.14 10.84
N TYR A 48 -4.11 -19.12 11.63
CA TYR A 48 -4.74 -20.33 12.18
C TYR A 48 -5.34 -21.25 11.11
N LYS A 49 -5.61 -20.74 9.90
CA LYS A 49 -6.44 -21.45 8.90
C LYS A 49 -6.00 -21.33 7.45
N ALA A 50 -5.34 -20.24 7.07
CA ALA A 50 -4.96 -20.00 5.68
C ALA A 50 -3.56 -20.55 5.41
N LYS A 51 -3.39 -21.22 4.26
CA LYS A 51 -2.07 -21.62 3.78
C LYS A 51 -1.38 -20.46 3.04
N PRO A 52 -0.02 -20.44 2.97
CA PRO A 52 0.71 -19.36 2.28
C PRO A 52 0.37 -19.17 0.79
N HIS A 53 -0.13 -20.21 0.11
CA HIS A 53 -0.59 -20.12 -1.29
C HIS A 53 -2.04 -19.65 -1.42
N GLU A 54 -2.81 -19.60 -0.32
CA GLU A 54 -4.17 -19.07 -0.30
C GLU A 54 -4.18 -17.58 0.08
N VAL A 55 -3.30 -17.19 1.01
CA VAL A 55 -3.22 -15.82 1.53
C VAL A 55 -1.77 -15.39 1.68
N LYS A 56 -1.48 -14.20 1.17
CA LYS A 56 -0.25 -13.45 1.38
C LYS A 56 -0.52 -12.19 2.20
N LEU A 57 0.48 -11.77 2.98
CA LEU A 57 0.40 -10.65 3.91
C LEU A 57 1.45 -9.60 3.56
N MET A 58 1.05 -8.35 3.46
CA MET A 58 1.95 -7.18 3.42
C MET A 58 1.76 -6.41 4.71
N LEU A 59 2.78 -6.36 5.55
CA LEU A 59 2.72 -5.74 6.88
C LEU A 59 3.59 -4.49 6.90
N ILE A 60 2.98 -3.36 7.25
CA ILE A 60 3.64 -2.05 7.35
C ILE A 60 3.54 -1.59 8.81
N ASP A 61 4.69 -1.49 9.48
CA ASP A 61 4.85 -1.08 10.87
C ASP A 61 6.06 -0.13 11.00
N PRO A 62 5.83 1.19 10.82
CA PRO A 62 6.90 2.19 10.88
C PRO A 62 7.60 2.27 12.25
N LYS A 63 6.97 1.76 13.31
CA LYS A 63 7.51 1.82 14.68
C LYS A 63 8.26 0.56 15.10
N MET A 64 8.17 -0.52 14.33
CA MET A 64 8.78 -1.82 14.64
C MET A 64 8.35 -2.41 15.99
N VAL A 65 7.10 -2.18 16.40
CA VAL A 65 6.62 -2.63 17.72
C VAL A 65 5.62 -3.77 17.56
N GLU A 66 4.57 -3.54 16.80
CA GLU A 66 3.36 -4.37 16.84
C GLU A 66 3.44 -5.57 15.88
N LEU A 67 4.05 -5.37 14.71
CA LEU A 67 4.08 -6.39 13.65
C LEU A 67 5.42 -7.10 13.51
N ALA A 68 6.45 -6.66 14.23
CA ALA A 68 7.78 -7.26 14.25
C ALA A 68 7.80 -8.79 14.52
N PRO A 69 6.96 -9.35 15.42
CA PRO A 69 6.95 -10.80 15.68
C PRO A 69 6.69 -11.65 14.43
N TYR A 70 5.88 -11.14 13.49
CA TYR A 70 5.47 -11.84 12.27
C TYR A 70 6.57 -11.96 11.21
N ASN A 71 7.72 -11.31 11.39
CA ASN A 71 8.84 -11.44 10.45
C ASN A 71 9.19 -12.89 10.17
N SER A 72 9.46 -13.22 8.92
CA SER A 72 9.76 -14.58 8.43
C SER A 72 8.59 -15.58 8.39
N VAL A 73 7.35 -15.16 8.67
CA VAL A 73 6.18 -16.01 8.40
C VAL A 73 6.04 -16.25 6.88
N PRO A 74 5.80 -17.48 6.40
CA PRO A 74 5.75 -17.81 4.97
C PRO A 74 4.65 -17.09 4.16
N HIS A 75 3.65 -16.54 4.83
CA HIS A 75 2.61 -15.72 4.24
C HIS A 75 3.11 -14.33 3.82
N LEU A 76 4.24 -13.84 4.32
CA LEU A 76 4.71 -12.50 4.00
C LEU A 76 5.10 -12.36 2.52
N VAL A 77 4.74 -11.22 1.91
CA VAL A 77 5.21 -10.82 0.56
C VAL A 77 6.60 -10.21 0.60
N ALA A 78 6.99 -9.63 1.72
CA ALA A 78 8.30 -9.05 2.01
C ALA A 78 8.49 -9.05 3.54
N PRO A 79 9.72 -8.87 4.07
CA PRO A 79 9.90 -8.56 5.48
C PRO A 79 9.00 -7.39 5.91
N VAL A 80 8.63 -7.33 7.20
CA VAL A 80 7.80 -6.24 7.72
C VAL A 80 8.41 -4.90 7.33
N ILE A 81 7.60 -4.04 6.73
CA ILE A 81 8.06 -2.78 6.13
C ILE A 81 8.02 -1.70 7.20
N THR A 82 9.18 -1.09 7.44
CA THR A 82 9.38 -0.16 8.55
C THR A 82 9.78 1.22 8.04
N ASP A 83 10.44 1.29 6.88
CA ASP A 83 10.74 2.55 6.23
C ASP A 83 9.49 3.11 5.53
N VAL A 84 9.25 4.41 5.70
CA VAL A 84 8.04 5.07 5.19
C VAL A 84 8.07 5.18 3.67
N LYS A 85 9.24 5.41 3.04
CA LYS A 85 9.35 5.45 1.58
C LYS A 85 9.14 4.05 0.99
N ALA A 86 9.70 3.03 1.61
CA ALA A 86 9.50 1.64 1.21
C ALA A 86 8.02 1.24 1.36
N ALA A 87 7.32 1.73 2.39
CA ALA A 87 5.89 1.51 2.56
C ALA A 87 5.07 2.15 1.43
N THR A 88 5.38 3.40 1.05
CA THR A 88 4.75 4.06 -0.10
C THR A 88 5.01 3.30 -1.39
N ALA A 89 6.25 2.87 -1.63
CA ALA A 89 6.60 2.08 -2.80
C ALA A 89 5.90 0.71 -2.83
N ALA A 90 5.73 0.06 -1.67
CA ALA A 90 4.98 -1.19 -1.56
C ALA A 90 3.48 -1.03 -1.82
N LEU A 91 2.89 0.11 -1.44
CA LEU A 91 1.50 0.44 -1.82
C LEU A 91 1.37 0.66 -3.33
N LYS A 92 2.35 1.32 -3.98
CA LYS A 92 2.41 1.44 -5.44
C LYS A 92 2.53 0.06 -6.12
N TRP A 93 3.41 -0.81 -5.63
CA TRP A 93 3.49 -2.21 -6.07
C TRP A 93 2.16 -2.96 -5.94
N ALA A 94 1.40 -2.72 -4.87
CA ALA A 94 0.09 -3.35 -4.69
C ALA A 94 -0.95 -2.86 -5.73
N VAL A 95 -0.83 -1.60 -6.19
CA VAL A 95 -1.63 -1.08 -7.31
C VAL A 95 -1.21 -1.75 -8.62
N GLU A 96 0.08 -1.91 -8.89
CA GLU A 96 0.59 -2.61 -10.08
C GLU A 96 0.14 -4.08 -10.11
N GLU A 97 0.26 -4.81 -8.99
CA GLU A 97 -0.22 -6.18 -8.88
C GLU A 97 -1.74 -6.28 -9.04
N MET A 98 -2.51 -5.27 -8.59
CA MET A 98 -3.95 -5.19 -8.86
C MET A 98 -4.25 -5.09 -10.36
N GLU A 99 -3.51 -4.24 -11.09
CA GLU A 99 -3.67 -4.05 -12.53
C GLU A 99 -3.26 -5.30 -13.31
N ARG A 100 -2.10 -5.89 -12.99
CA ARG A 100 -1.65 -7.17 -13.54
C ARG A 100 -2.70 -8.27 -13.38
N ARG A 101 -3.35 -8.36 -12.21
CA ARG A 101 -4.42 -9.35 -11.98
C ARG A 101 -5.62 -9.12 -12.88
N TYR A 102 -5.99 -7.86 -13.13
CA TYR A 102 -7.08 -7.55 -14.05
C TYR A 102 -6.78 -7.98 -15.48
N GLU A 103 -5.54 -7.81 -15.95
CA GLU A 103 -5.11 -8.30 -17.26
C GLU A 103 -5.21 -9.83 -17.34
N LEU A 104 -4.71 -10.55 -16.33
CA LEU A 104 -4.83 -12.00 -16.24
C LEU A 104 -6.30 -12.45 -16.24
N PHE A 105 -7.17 -11.72 -15.55
CA PHE A 105 -8.60 -12.02 -15.51
C PHE A 105 -9.25 -11.81 -16.87
N ALA A 106 -8.93 -10.72 -17.56
CA ALA A 106 -9.43 -10.43 -18.90
C ALA A 106 -9.02 -11.53 -19.89
N HIS A 107 -7.75 -11.95 -19.89
CA HIS A 107 -7.26 -13.04 -20.74
C HIS A 107 -7.89 -14.39 -20.41
N ALA A 108 -8.14 -14.68 -19.14
CA ALA A 108 -8.77 -15.93 -18.71
C ALA A 108 -10.31 -15.93 -18.83
N GLY A 109 -10.94 -14.78 -19.14
CA GLY A 109 -12.40 -14.63 -19.12
C GLY A 109 -13.00 -14.70 -17.70
N ALA A 110 -12.23 -14.32 -16.68
CA ALA A 110 -12.65 -14.25 -15.29
C ALA A 110 -13.08 -12.83 -14.91
N ARG A 111 -14.05 -12.72 -13.99
CA ARG A 111 -14.50 -11.41 -13.46
C ARG A 111 -13.90 -11.08 -12.09
N ASP A 112 -13.36 -12.07 -11.40
CA ASP A 112 -12.84 -11.99 -10.04
C ASP A 112 -11.84 -13.11 -9.77
N LEU A 113 -11.06 -12.96 -8.69
CA LEU A 113 -10.03 -13.92 -8.27
C LEU A 113 -10.58 -15.34 -8.08
N THR A 114 -11.79 -15.48 -7.57
CA THR A 114 -12.37 -16.81 -7.27
C THR A 114 -12.63 -17.54 -8.58
N ARG A 115 -13.23 -16.85 -9.57
CA ARG A 115 -13.49 -17.41 -10.89
C ARG A 115 -12.18 -17.68 -11.64
N TYR A 116 -11.21 -16.79 -11.55
CA TYR A 116 -9.89 -16.99 -12.15
C TYR A 116 -9.23 -18.26 -11.61
N ASN A 117 -9.14 -18.40 -10.28
CA ASN A 117 -8.55 -19.58 -9.65
C ASN A 117 -9.30 -20.87 -10.00
N THR A 118 -10.64 -20.81 -10.16
CA THR A 118 -11.44 -21.96 -10.60
C THR A 118 -11.03 -22.40 -12.02
N ILE A 119 -11.04 -21.47 -12.99
CA ILE A 119 -10.69 -21.75 -14.41
C ILE A 119 -9.29 -22.32 -14.53
N VAL A 120 -8.34 -21.74 -13.81
CA VAL A 120 -6.94 -22.15 -13.85
C VAL A 120 -6.74 -23.52 -13.18
N SER A 121 -7.42 -23.77 -12.05
CA SER A 121 -7.33 -25.08 -11.38
C SER A 121 -7.85 -26.23 -12.23
N GLU A 122 -8.86 -25.99 -13.08
CA GLU A 122 -9.40 -26.97 -14.03
C GLU A 122 -8.42 -27.31 -15.16
N ARG A 123 -7.42 -26.45 -15.44
CA ARG A 123 -6.37 -26.70 -16.44
C ARG A 123 -5.23 -27.59 -15.92
N GLU A 124 -5.26 -27.94 -14.63
CA GLU A 124 -4.27 -28.78 -13.94
C GLU A 124 -2.81 -28.28 -14.06
N ILE A 125 -2.60 -26.97 -14.26
CA ILE A 125 -1.25 -26.36 -14.25
C ILE A 125 -0.92 -25.91 -12.82
N PRO A 126 0.00 -26.58 -12.10
CA PRO A 126 0.32 -26.21 -10.73
C PRO A 126 0.99 -24.83 -10.68
N GLY A 127 0.54 -23.96 -9.77
CA GLY A 127 1.18 -22.67 -9.49
C GLY A 127 0.60 -21.46 -10.22
N GLU A 128 -0.42 -21.62 -11.06
CA GLU A 128 -1.09 -20.50 -11.72
C GLU A 128 -2.20 -19.83 -10.88
N THR A 129 -2.68 -20.49 -9.80
CA THR A 129 -3.66 -19.88 -8.88
C THR A 129 -3.03 -18.74 -8.09
N LEU A 130 -3.78 -17.66 -7.93
CA LEU A 130 -3.33 -16.46 -7.24
C LEU A 130 -3.84 -16.43 -5.78
N PRO A 131 -3.00 -16.08 -4.79
CA PRO A 131 -3.42 -15.91 -3.41
C PRO A 131 -4.21 -14.62 -3.22
N TYR A 132 -5.05 -14.55 -2.19
CA TYR A 132 -5.50 -13.26 -1.65
C TYR A 132 -4.31 -12.50 -1.07
N ILE A 133 -4.30 -11.17 -1.16
CA ILE A 133 -3.30 -10.34 -0.47
C ILE A 133 -4.04 -9.50 0.58
N VAL A 134 -3.58 -9.54 1.83
CA VAL A 134 -4.05 -8.64 2.89
C VAL A 134 -2.92 -7.69 3.25
N ILE A 135 -3.14 -6.41 3.01
CA ILE A 135 -2.24 -5.32 3.38
C ILE A 135 -2.70 -4.78 4.73
N VAL A 136 -1.79 -4.71 5.69
CA VAL A 136 -2.04 -4.18 7.03
C VAL A 136 -1.07 -3.04 7.30
N ILE A 137 -1.61 -1.86 7.57
CA ILE A 137 -0.87 -0.68 7.99
C ILE A 137 -1.18 -0.45 9.46
N ASP A 138 -0.21 -0.59 10.37
CA ASP A 138 -0.47 -0.39 11.80
C ASP A 138 -0.73 1.09 12.15
N GLU A 139 0.06 2.01 11.59
CA GLU A 139 -0.09 3.44 11.85
C GLU A 139 -0.03 4.25 10.54
N LEU A 140 -1.21 4.53 9.98
CA LEU A 140 -1.34 5.36 8.78
C LEU A 140 -0.79 6.77 8.99
N ALA A 141 -0.92 7.34 10.20
CA ALA A 141 -0.52 8.72 10.45
C ALA A 141 0.96 8.96 10.14
N ASP A 142 1.83 7.98 10.42
CA ASP A 142 3.26 8.11 10.16
C ASP A 142 3.56 8.15 8.65
N LEU A 143 2.79 7.44 7.84
CA LEU A 143 2.89 7.51 6.38
C LEU A 143 2.37 8.85 5.84
N MET A 144 1.22 9.30 6.33
CA MET A 144 0.59 10.57 5.92
C MET A 144 1.41 11.80 6.30
N MET A 145 2.25 11.73 7.34
CA MET A 145 3.14 12.83 7.72
C MET A 145 4.31 13.03 6.76
N VAL A 146 4.70 11.99 6.01
CA VAL A 146 5.86 12.03 5.11
C VAL A 146 5.43 12.17 3.66
N ALA A 147 4.46 11.38 3.22
CA ALA A 147 4.03 11.30 1.81
C ALA A 147 2.50 11.24 1.69
N PRO A 148 1.75 12.27 2.13
CA PRO A 148 0.29 12.23 2.18
C PRO A 148 -0.35 11.99 0.80
N GLY A 149 0.17 12.63 -0.25
CA GLY A 149 -0.37 12.52 -1.61
C GLY A 149 -0.25 11.11 -2.18
N ASP A 150 0.97 10.56 -2.21
CA ASP A 150 1.21 9.21 -2.74
C ASP A 150 0.45 8.12 -1.95
N VAL A 151 0.43 8.23 -0.63
CA VAL A 151 -0.22 7.26 0.25
C VAL A 151 -1.74 7.31 0.07
N GLU A 152 -2.34 8.51 0.05
CA GLU A 152 -3.78 8.67 -0.16
C GLU A 152 -4.20 8.18 -1.55
N GLU A 153 -3.43 8.50 -2.60
CA GLU A 153 -3.72 8.04 -3.96
C GLU A 153 -3.70 6.50 -4.03
N ALA A 154 -2.64 5.87 -3.51
CA ALA A 154 -2.52 4.41 -3.54
C ALA A 154 -3.64 3.72 -2.75
N ILE A 155 -3.95 4.22 -1.55
CA ILE A 155 -5.07 3.72 -0.73
C ILE A 155 -6.39 3.84 -1.49
N CYS A 156 -6.66 4.99 -2.12
CA CYS A 156 -7.89 5.20 -2.89
C CYS A 156 -7.99 4.26 -4.10
N ARG A 157 -6.91 4.12 -4.88
CA ARG A 157 -6.87 3.20 -6.03
C ARG A 157 -7.14 1.76 -5.63
N ILE A 158 -6.47 1.29 -4.57
CA ILE A 158 -6.67 -0.04 -4.01
C ILE A 158 -8.13 -0.15 -3.56
N ALA A 159 -8.61 0.76 -2.71
CA ALA A 159 -9.93 0.65 -2.10
C ALA A 159 -11.09 0.64 -3.12
N GLN A 160 -10.91 1.29 -4.27
CA GLN A 160 -11.91 1.35 -5.33
C GLN A 160 -12.00 0.08 -6.18
N LYS A 161 -10.87 -0.58 -6.46
CA LYS A 161 -10.78 -1.63 -7.49
C LYS A 161 -10.32 -3.00 -6.97
N ALA A 162 -9.58 -3.05 -5.87
CA ALA A 162 -8.87 -4.26 -5.43
C ALA A 162 -9.78 -5.43 -4.98
N ARG A 163 -11.05 -5.16 -4.63
CA ARG A 163 -12.00 -6.18 -4.16
C ARG A 163 -12.10 -7.39 -5.09
N ALA A 164 -12.21 -7.18 -6.40
CA ALA A 164 -12.35 -8.27 -7.36
C ALA A 164 -11.04 -9.04 -7.55
N CYS A 165 -9.90 -8.35 -7.44
CA CYS A 165 -8.54 -8.92 -7.52
C CYS A 165 -8.10 -9.67 -6.26
N GLY A 166 -8.92 -9.63 -5.19
CA GLY A 166 -8.63 -10.29 -3.92
C GLY A 166 -7.47 -9.65 -3.16
N ILE A 167 -7.26 -8.35 -3.35
CA ILE A 167 -6.37 -7.55 -2.54
C ILE A 167 -7.23 -6.75 -1.56
N HIS A 168 -6.90 -6.82 -0.28
CA HIS A 168 -7.67 -6.26 0.82
C HIS A 168 -6.78 -5.38 1.68
N LEU A 169 -7.32 -4.28 2.19
CA LEU A 169 -6.55 -3.28 2.94
C LEU A 169 -7.16 -3.10 4.33
N LEU A 170 -6.33 -3.25 5.36
CA LEU A 170 -6.66 -2.91 6.74
C LEU A 170 -5.74 -1.77 7.17
N VAL A 171 -6.32 -0.60 7.34
CA VAL A 171 -5.59 0.60 7.73
C VAL A 171 -5.90 0.88 9.19
N ALA A 172 -4.86 1.03 10.00
CA ALA A 172 -5.01 1.37 11.40
C ALA A 172 -4.34 2.69 11.74
N THR A 173 -4.84 3.38 12.76
CA THR A 173 -4.23 4.60 13.28
C THR A 173 -4.61 4.89 14.71
N GLN A 174 -3.68 5.48 15.48
CA GLN A 174 -3.96 6.01 16.80
C GLN A 174 -4.31 7.50 16.81
N ARG A 175 -4.23 8.16 15.65
CA ARG A 175 -4.51 9.60 15.49
C ARG A 175 -5.74 9.79 14.59
N PRO A 176 -6.96 9.70 15.14
CA PRO A 176 -8.20 9.84 14.39
C PRO A 176 -8.53 11.30 14.04
N SER A 177 -7.60 12.01 13.41
CA SER A 177 -7.78 13.37 12.89
C SER A 177 -8.22 13.36 11.43
N VAL A 178 -8.79 14.47 10.97
CA VAL A 178 -9.26 14.63 9.58
C VAL A 178 -8.08 14.64 8.58
N ASP A 179 -6.90 15.05 9.03
CA ASP A 179 -5.68 15.07 8.20
C ASP A 179 -5.12 13.66 7.95
N VAL A 180 -5.43 12.70 8.83
CA VAL A 180 -5.03 11.29 8.68
C VAL A 180 -6.15 10.48 8.05
N ILE A 181 -7.37 10.65 8.55
CA ILE A 181 -8.57 9.96 8.06
C ILE A 181 -9.36 10.94 7.19
N THR A 182 -8.85 11.18 5.99
CA THR A 182 -9.41 12.14 5.05
C THR A 182 -10.78 11.70 4.52
N GLY A 183 -11.52 12.62 3.91
CA GLY A 183 -12.80 12.30 3.27
C GLY A 183 -12.68 11.24 2.15
N LEU A 184 -11.56 11.23 1.42
CA LEU A 184 -11.29 10.25 0.36
C LEU A 184 -11.03 8.86 0.93
N ILE A 185 -10.27 8.74 2.02
CA ILE A 185 -10.06 7.46 2.70
C ILE A 185 -11.41 6.94 3.23
N LYS A 186 -12.21 7.78 3.88
CA LYS A 186 -13.51 7.37 4.43
C LYS A 186 -14.52 6.94 3.38
N SER A 187 -14.54 7.62 2.23
CA SER A 187 -15.52 7.30 1.18
C SER A 187 -15.23 5.97 0.49
N ASN A 188 -13.96 5.54 0.45
CA ASN A 188 -13.56 4.28 -0.17
C ASN A 188 -13.42 3.11 0.83
N ILE A 189 -13.34 3.37 2.14
CA ILE A 189 -13.24 2.35 3.19
C ILE A 189 -14.53 2.34 4.05
N PRO A 190 -15.54 1.53 3.69
CA PRO A 190 -16.85 1.55 4.34
C PRO A 190 -16.90 0.79 5.66
N THR A 191 -16.00 -0.18 5.86
CA THR A 191 -15.95 -0.96 7.10
C THR A 191 -15.07 -0.23 8.11
N ARG A 192 -15.60 0.01 9.32
CA ARG A 192 -14.90 0.81 10.33
C ARG A 192 -14.97 0.17 11.71
N ILE A 193 -13.86 0.17 12.43
CA ILE A 193 -13.74 -0.30 13.80
C ILE A 193 -13.19 0.87 14.63
N ALA A 194 -14.02 1.39 15.54
CA ALA A 194 -13.60 2.43 16.47
C ALA A 194 -13.44 1.84 17.87
N PHE A 195 -12.22 1.84 18.39
CA PHE A 195 -11.94 1.64 19.80
C PHE A 195 -12.12 2.95 20.58
N THR A 196 -11.95 2.91 21.91
CA THR A 196 -12.04 4.11 22.75
C THR A 196 -11.16 5.25 22.22
N VAL A 197 -11.77 6.43 22.13
CA VAL A 197 -11.12 7.68 21.72
C VAL A 197 -11.34 8.77 22.77
N SER A 198 -10.56 9.85 22.68
CA SER A 198 -10.57 10.93 23.68
C SER A 198 -11.78 11.86 23.56
N SER A 199 -12.39 11.96 22.38
CA SER A 199 -13.46 12.93 22.13
C SER A 199 -14.54 12.42 21.17
N GLN A 200 -15.72 13.05 21.24
CA GLN A 200 -16.80 12.80 20.27
C GLN A 200 -16.41 13.22 18.84
N VAL A 201 -15.52 14.20 18.70
CA VAL A 201 -15.00 14.64 17.39
C VAL A 201 -14.22 13.49 16.76
N ASP A 202 -13.31 12.88 17.51
CA ASP A 202 -12.54 11.71 17.06
C ASP A 202 -13.46 10.54 16.69
N SER A 203 -14.49 10.28 17.48
CA SER A 203 -15.50 9.25 17.17
C SER A 203 -16.16 9.52 15.82
N ARG A 204 -16.56 10.76 15.54
CA ARG A 204 -17.15 11.15 14.25
C ARG A 204 -16.15 11.09 13.11
N THR A 205 -14.87 11.36 13.36
CA THR A 205 -13.84 11.17 12.33
C THR A 205 -13.78 9.71 11.89
N ILE A 206 -13.90 8.75 12.82
CA ILE A 206 -13.81 7.32 12.49
C ILE A 206 -15.13 6.77 11.93
N ILE A 207 -16.25 6.92 12.64
CA ILE A 207 -17.52 6.23 12.33
C ILE A 207 -18.67 7.18 11.98
N ASP A 208 -18.39 8.45 11.70
CA ASP A 208 -19.36 9.51 11.35
C ASP A 208 -20.40 9.84 12.43
N ILE A 209 -20.37 9.15 13.57
CA ILE A 209 -21.24 9.37 14.74
C ILE A 209 -20.44 9.44 16.03
N GLY A 210 -21.05 9.97 17.09
CA GLY A 210 -20.51 9.87 18.45
C GLY A 210 -20.81 8.49 19.07
N GLY A 211 -20.02 8.10 20.07
CA GLY A 211 -20.21 6.89 20.85
C GLY A 211 -18.90 6.21 21.24
N ALA A 212 -17.86 6.31 20.41
CA ALA A 212 -16.57 5.69 20.70
C ALA A 212 -15.86 6.33 21.90
N GLU A 213 -16.14 7.61 22.20
CA GLU A 213 -15.63 8.31 23.38
C GLU A 213 -16.18 7.77 24.70
N LYS A 214 -17.20 6.90 24.65
CA LYS A 214 -17.86 6.30 25.82
C LYS A 214 -17.51 4.83 26.02
N LEU A 215 -16.64 4.28 25.17
CA LEU A 215 -16.16 2.91 25.28
C LEU A 215 -15.21 2.75 26.47
N LEU A 216 -15.16 1.55 27.03
CA LEU A 216 -14.45 1.25 28.28
C LEU A 216 -12.93 1.05 28.11
N GLY A 217 -12.44 0.98 26.88
CA GLY A 217 -11.06 0.63 26.53
C GLY A 217 -10.83 -0.87 26.57
N ARG A 218 -9.56 -1.29 26.53
CA ARG A 218 -9.15 -2.70 26.67
C ARG A 218 -9.92 -3.67 25.76
N GLY A 219 -10.10 -3.30 24.49
CA GLY A 219 -10.75 -4.14 23.49
C GLY A 219 -12.23 -3.82 23.24
N ASP A 220 -12.88 -2.97 24.05
CA ASP A 220 -14.25 -2.51 23.76
C ASP A 220 -14.26 -1.60 22.51
N MET A 221 -15.11 -1.93 21.54
CA MET A 221 -15.14 -1.28 20.23
C MET A 221 -16.55 -1.13 19.66
N LEU A 222 -16.70 -0.19 18.73
CA LEU A 222 -17.84 -0.06 17.83
C LEU A 222 -17.43 -0.56 16.44
N PHE A 223 -18.11 -1.60 15.98
CA PHE A 223 -17.93 -2.19 14.66
C PHE A 223 -19.04 -1.74 13.70
N LEU A 224 -18.67 -0.97 12.68
CA LEU A 224 -19.54 -0.58 11.57
C LEU A 224 -19.20 -1.44 10.34
N GLY A 225 -20.05 -2.41 10.04
CA GLY A 225 -19.88 -3.29 8.88
C GLY A 225 -20.27 -2.61 7.57
N ASN A 226 -19.68 -3.06 6.46
CA ASN A 226 -20.06 -2.61 5.13
C ASN A 226 -21.56 -2.79 4.86
N GLY A 227 -22.24 -1.72 4.42
CA GLY A 227 -23.68 -1.73 4.14
C GLY A 227 -24.58 -1.67 5.38
N THR A 228 -24.02 -1.53 6.59
CA THR A 228 -24.80 -1.35 7.82
C THR A 228 -24.92 0.13 8.18
N SER A 229 -26.07 0.53 8.73
CA SER A 229 -26.34 1.93 9.09
C SER A 229 -26.05 2.26 10.56
N LYS A 230 -25.85 1.25 11.40
CA LYS A 230 -25.57 1.41 12.83
C LYS A 230 -24.42 0.51 13.25
N PRO A 231 -23.46 1.01 14.04
CA PRO A 231 -22.40 0.17 14.57
C PRO A 231 -22.96 -0.78 15.64
N VAL A 232 -22.34 -1.95 15.72
CA VAL A 232 -22.56 -2.94 16.78
C VAL A 232 -21.43 -2.78 17.80
N ARG A 233 -21.76 -2.76 19.09
CA ARG A 233 -20.74 -2.76 20.15
C ARG A 233 -20.21 -4.17 20.35
N VAL A 234 -18.90 -4.32 20.35
CA VAL A 234 -18.20 -5.61 20.42
C VAL A 234 -17.09 -5.52 21.45
N GLN A 235 -16.98 -6.53 22.31
CA GLN A 235 -15.81 -6.75 23.16
C GLN A 235 -14.80 -7.58 22.38
N GLY A 236 -13.67 -6.96 22.05
CA GLY A 236 -12.60 -7.55 21.25
C GLY A 236 -12.00 -8.80 21.85
N VAL A 237 -11.57 -9.72 20.98
CA VAL A 237 -10.76 -10.88 21.38
C VAL A 237 -9.45 -10.38 22.00
N TYR A 238 -9.07 -10.99 23.12
CA TYR A 238 -7.73 -10.83 23.69
C TYR A 238 -6.84 -11.98 23.21
N VAL A 239 -5.67 -11.63 22.70
CA VAL A 239 -4.58 -12.55 22.40
C VAL A 239 -3.33 -12.02 23.07
N SER A 240 -2.67 -12.86 23.85
CA SER A 240 -1.43 -12.50 24.54
C SER A 240 -0.21 -12.62 23.61
N ASP A 241 0.87 -11.92 23.94
CA ASP A 241 2.12 -11.98 23.17
C ASP A 241 2.66 -13.41 23.10
N ASP A 242 2.59 -14.17 24.20
CA ASP A 242 2.94 -15.59 24.26
C ASP A 242 2.14 -16.45 23.24
N GLU A 243 0.85 -16.17 23.05
CA GLU A 243 0.00 -16.88 22.09
C GLU A 243 0.33 -16.51 20.65
N ILE A 244 0.65 -15.24 20.41
CA ILE A 244 1.13 -14.75 19.11
C ILE A 244 2.43 -15.45 18.75
N GLU A 245 3.42 -15.43 19.64
CA GLU A 245 4.73 -16.06 19.43
C GLU A 245 4.59 -17.55 19.14
N LYS A 246 3.82 -18.28 19.95
CA LYS A 246 3.58 -19.72 19.73
C LYS A 246 2.94 -20.00 18.37
N THR A 247 1.97 -19.18 17.97
CA THR A 247 1.30 -19.32 16.67
C THR A 247 2.28 -19.04 15.53
N VAL A 248 3.02 -17.94 15.62
CA VAL A 248 4.00 -17.52 14.62
C VAL A 248 5.11 -18.56 14.47
N ASP A 249 5.67 -19.05 15.57
CA ASP A 249 6.73 -20.07 15.58
C ASP A 249 6.26 -21.39 14.99
N HIS A 250 5.01 -21.78 15.26
CA HIS A 250 4.42 -22.95 14.65
C HIS A 250 4.37 -22.80 13.13
N VAL A 251 3.90 -21.65 12.62
CA VAL A 251 3.79 -21.40 11.17
C VAL A 251 5.18 -21.30 10.51
N LYS A 252 6.15 -20.64 11.14
CA LYS A 252 7.54 -20.54 10.66
C LYS A 252 8.20 -21.91 10.47
N LYS A 253 7.90 -22.88 11.34
CA LYS A 253 8.43 -24.26 11.23
C LYS A 253 7.89 -25.03 10.04
N GLN A 254 6.73 -24.63 9.49
CA GLN A 254 6.11 -25.35 8.37
C GLN A 254 6.77 -25.05 7.04
N MET A 255 7.23 -23.82 6.81
CA MET A 255 7.77 -23.37 5.52
C MET A 255 8.63 -22.11 5.67
N LYS A 256 9.71 -22.01 4.88
CA LYS A 256 10.51 -20.78 4.77
C LYS A 256 9.75 -19.70 3.98
N PRO A 257 9.95 -18.41 4.28
CA PRO A 257 9.34 -17.35 3.50
C PRO A 257 9.86 -17.32 2.07
N ASN A 258 8.94 -17.09 1.13
CA ASN A 258 9.22 -16.78 -0.26
C ASN A 258 8.65 -15.39 -0.55
N TYR A 259 9.52 -14.39 -0.46
CA TYR A 259 9.17 -12.99 -0.66
C TYR A 259 8.98 -12.70 -2.17
N LEU A 260 7.97 -11.90 -2.49
CA LEU A 260 7.63 -11.48 -3.85
C LEU A 260 8.51 -10.34 -4.34
N PHE A 261 9.03 -9.53 -3.42
CA PHE A 261 9.95 -8.43 -3.71
C PHE A 261 10.84 -8.15 -2.49
N LYS A 262 11.92 -7.39 -2.72
CA LYS A 262 12.75 -6.82 -1.66
C LYS A 262 12.46 -5.32 -1.54
N GLN A 263 12.59 -4.79 -0.32
CA GLN A 263 12.29 -3.37 -0.07
C GLN A 263 13.31 -2.47 -0.79
N GLU A 264 14.58 -2.91 -0.85
CA GLU A 264 15.66 -2.19 -1.53
C GLU A 264 15.39 -2.07 -3.04
N ASP A 265 14.84 -3.12 -3.66
CA ASP A 265 14.51 -3.11 -5.09
C ASP A 265 13.38 -2.11 -5.41
N LEU A 266 12.40 -1.96 -4.51
CA LEU A 266 11.33 -0.97 -4.67
C LEU A 266 11.83 0.46 -4.50
N LEU A 267 12.72 0.68 -3.52
CA LEU A 267 13.34 1.99 -3.30
C LEU A 267 14.21 2.38 -4.50
N ALA A 268 15.05 1.48 -5.01
CA ALA A 268 15.89 1.73 -6.17
C ALA A 268 15.05 2.10 -7.42
N LYS A 269 13.94 1.40 -7.67
CA LYS A 269 13.00 1.76 -8.75
C LYS A 269 12.39 3.15 -8.56
N THR A 270 12.04 3.50 -7.33
CA THR A 270 11.45 4.82 -7.03
C THR A 270 12.48 5.93 -7.20
N GLU A 271 13.72 5.71 -6.75
CA GLU A 271 14.82 6.67 -6.93
C GLU A 271 15.17 6.85 -8.41
N GLN A 272 15.14 5.78 -9.21
CA GLN A 272 15.29 5.86 -10.67
C GLN A 272 14.16 6.68 -11.30
N ALA A 273 12.90 6.39 -10.96
CA ALA A 273 11.75 7.15 -11.48
C ALA A 273 11.72 8.62 -11.01
N GLU A 274 12.22 8.93 -9.80
CA GLU A 274 12.39 10.32 -9.34
C GLU A 274 13.60 11.01 -9.98
N SER A 275 14.60 10.24 -10.42
CA SER A 275 15.75 10.76 -11.14
C SER A 275 15.44 11.11 -12.59
N GLU A 276 14.55 10.34 -13.23
CA GLU A 276 14.05 10.63 -14.58
C GLU A 276 13.04 11.78 -14.52
N ASP A 277 13.48 13.00 -14.86
CA ASP A 277 12.58 14.15 -14.96
C ASP A 277 11.57 13.90 -16.10
N GLU A 278 10.26 14.06 -15.84
CA GLU A 278 9.22 13.88 -16.87
C GLU A 278 9.46 14.70 -18.14
N LEU A 279 10.14 15.84 -18.02
CA LEU A 279 10.50 16.71 -19.15
C LEU A 279 11.82 16.31 -19.82
N PHE A 280 12.53 15.30 -19.32
CA PHE A 280 13.86 14.94 -19.80
C PHE A 280 13.84 14.60 -21.29
N LEU A 281 12.95 13.70 -21.72
CA LEU A 281 12.84 13.32 -23.14
C LEU A 281 12.42 14.51 -24.02
N ASP A 282 11.43 15.29 -23.59
CA ASP A 282 10.98 16.48 -24.33
C ASP A 282 12.08 17.54 -24.43
N ALA A 283 12.84 17.71 -23.34
CA ALA A 283 13.95 18.66 -23.28
C ALA A 283 15.13 18.19 -24.13
N CYS A 284 15.41 16.88 -24.17
CA CYS A 284 16.40 16.27 -25.07
C CYS A 284 16.00 16.51 -26.53
N GLN A 285 14.75 16.23 -26.88
CA GLN A 285 14.23 16.49 -28.22
C GLN A 285 14.40 17.96 -28.61
N PHE A 286 13.98 18.87 -27.75
CA PHE A 286 14.12 20.30 -27.99
C PHE A 286 15.57 20.73 -28.20
N VAL A 287 16.50 20.19 -27.41
CA VAL A 287 17.92 20.51 -27.52
C VAL A 287 18.51 19.96 -28.83
N VAL A 288 18.13 18.74 -29.24
CA VAL A 288 18.56 18.12 -30.50
C VAL A 288 18.04 18.93 -31.70
N GLU A 289 16.75 19.27 -31.74
CA GLU A 289 16.15 20.09 -32.80
C GLU A 289 16.79 21.50 -32.88
N GLN A 290 17.13 22.08 -31.72
CA GLN A 290 17.74 23.41 -31.66
C GLN A 290 19.24 23.39 -32.03
N GLY A 291 19.90 22.23 -31.93
CA GLY A 291 21.34 22.07 -32.18
C GLY A 291 22.23 22.73 -31.12
N GLY A 292 21.72 23.03 -29.93
CA GLY A 292 22.50 23.62 -28.85
C GLY A 292 21.76 23.68 -27.51
N ALA A 293 22.47 23.44 -26.42
CA ALA A 293 21.89 23.31 -25.09
C ALA A 293 22.35 24.41 -24.12
N SER A 294 21.40 25.03 -23.40
CA SER A 294 21.72 25.89 -22.27
C SER A 294 20.63 25.79 -21.21
N THR A 295 21.01 25.94 -19.94
CA THR A 295 20.05 25.97 -18.82
C THR A 295 18.94 27.00 -19.06
N SER A 296 19.29 28.16 -19.60
CA SER A 296 18.35 29.25 -19.84
C SER A 296 17.37 29.00 -20.99
N SER A 297 17.76 28.25 -22.03
CA SER A 297 16.87 27.90 -23.14
C SER A 297 15.83 26.87 -22.71
N VAL A 298 16.27 25.82 -22.01
CA VAL A 298 15.38 24.80 -21.42
C VAL A 298 14.43 25.43 -20.41
N GLN A 299 14.94 26.31 -19.53
CA GLN A 299 14.12 27.04 -18.56
C GLN A 299 12.97 27.82 -19.21
N ARG A 300 13.25 28.56 -20.30
CA ARG A 300 12.23 29.37 -21.00
C ARG A 300 11.24 28.52 -21.79
N LYS A 301 11.72 27.48 -22.48
CA LYS A 301 10.88 26.61 -23.32
C LYS A 301 9.85 25.87 -22.47
N PHE A 302 10.29 25.27 -21.36
CA PHE A 302 9.44 24.44 -20.50
C PHE A 302 8.85 25.17 -19.30
N ARG A 303 9.15 26.48 -19.15
CA ARG A 303 8.66 27.33 -18.05
C ARG A 303 8.93 26.75 -16.66
N ILE A 304 10.11 26.14 -16.50
CA ILE A 304 10.57 25.52 -15.24
C ILE A 304 11.51 26.45 -14.47
N GLY A 305 11.80 26.12 -13.21
CA GLY A 305 12.79 26.83 -12.40
C GLY A 305 14.24 26.57 -12.86
N TYR A 306 15.16 27.49 -12.54
CA TYR A 306 16.57 27.38 -12.95
C TYR A 306 17.23 26.07 -12.48
N ASN A 307 17.00 25.66 -11.23
CA ASN A 307 17.61 24.43 -10.68
C ASN A 307 17.13 23.16 -11.39
N ARG A 308 15.86 23.10 -11.81
CA ARG A 308 15.32 21.97 -12.58
C ARG A 308 15.90 21.94 -13.99
N ALA A 309 15.97 23.10 -14.65
CA ALA A 309 16.62 23.23 -15.95
C ALA A 309 18.12 22.90 -15.91
N ALA A 310 18.80 23.21 -14.80
CA ALA A 310 20.21 22.89 -14.61
C ALA A 310 20.40 21.37 -14.48
N ARG A 311 19.56 20.71 -13.67
CA ARG A 311 19.57 19.25 -13.51
C ARG A 311 19.33 18.53 -14.84
N LEU A 312 18.35 18.97 -15.63
CA LEU A 312 18.09 18.43 -16.98
C LEU A 312 19.33 18.53 -17.90
N ILE A 313 20.05 19.65 -17.84
CA ILE A 313 21.28 19.84 -18.64
C ILE A 313 22.42 18.94 -18.14
N GLU A 314 22.59 18.80 -16.82
CA GLU A 314 23.58 17.89 -16.23
C GLU A 314 23.28 16.43 -16.58
N GLU A 315 22.01 16.05 -16.58
CA GLU A 315 21.55 14.72 -16.94
C GLU A 315 21.80 14.42 -18.42
N MET A 316 21.49 15.36 -19.33
CA MET A 316 21.81 15.26 -20.76
C MET A 316 23.31 15.12 -21.02
N GLU A 317 24.15 15.81 -20.26
CA GLU A 317 25.61 15.68 -20.33
C GLU A 317 26.05 14.29 -19.88
N SER A 318 25.50 13.81 -18.75
CA SER A 318 25.85 12.49 -18.20
C SER A 318 25.47 11.32 -19.12
N GLN A 319 24.39 11.48 -19.90
CA GLN A 319 23.95 10.50 -20.89
C GLN A 319 24.64 10.67 -22.26
N GLY A 320 25.56 11.62 -22.38
CA GLY A 320 26.32 11.85 -23.62
C GLY A 320 25.51 12.48 -24.75
N ILE A 321 24.35 13.07 -24.45
CA ILE A 321 23.48 13.75 -25.42
C ILE A 321 24.08 15.10 -25.81
N ILE A 322 24.72 15.78 -24.84
CA ILE A 322 25.36 17.09 -25.03
C ILE A 322 26.78 17.10 -24.48
N SER A 323 27.58 18.06 -24.96
CA SER A 323 28.97 18.22 -24.53
C SER A 323 29.10 18.77 -23.10
N GLU A 324 30.28 18.58 -22.53
CA GLU A 324 30.69 19.27 -21.31
C GLU A 324 30.60 20.81 -21.45
N GLY A 325 30.40 21.48 -20.32
CA GLY A 325 30.27 22.94 -20.27
C GLY A 325 31.54 23.67 -20.70
N ARG A 326 31.46 24.49 -21.75
CA ARG A 326 32.55 25.38 -22.20
C ARG A 326 32.27 26.85 -21.84
N GLY A 327 32.27 27.15 -20.54
CA GLY A 327 32.08 28.51 -20.03
C GLY A 327 30.67 29.05 -20.27
N THR A 328 30.53 30.25 -20.85
CA THR A 328 29.23 30.91 -21.10
C THR A 328 28.58 30.54 -22.43
N LYS A 329 29.23 29.71 -23.26
CA LYS A 329 28.69 29.29 -24.56
C LYS A 329 27.67 28.15 -24.39
N PRO A 330 26.67 28.04 -25.29
CA PRO A 330 25.80 26.87 -25.37
C PRO A 330 26.64 25.60 -25.56
N ARG A 331 26.21 24.50 -24.93
CA ARG A 331 26.80 23.17 -25.09
C ARG A 331 26.41 22.61 -26.46
N ASP A 332 27.35 21.89 -27.09
CA ASP A 332 27.14 21.27 -28.39
C ASP A 332 26.32 19.99 -28.21
N VAL A 333 25.42 19.69 -29.15
CA VAL A 333 24.67 18.43 -29.17
C VAL A 333 25.54 17.35 -29.83
N LEU A 334 25.64 16.19 -29.18
CA LEU A 334 26.54 15.11 -29.59
C LEU A 334 25.84 13.98 -30.36
N ILE A 335 24.50 13.94 -30.32
CA ILE A 335 23.69 12.94 -31.01
C ILE A 335 22.86 13.56 -32.13
N SER A 336 22.59 12.77 -33.16
CA SER A 336 21.69 13.14 -34.26
C SER A 336 20.21 12.87 -33.94
N GLU A 337 19.29 13.47 -34.70
CA GLU A 337 17.84 13.21 -34.57
C GLU A 337 17.51 11.71 -34.74
N ASP A 338 18.17 11.04 -35.68
CA ASP A 338 17.97 9.61 -35.94
C ASP A 338 18.47 8.74 -34.77
N GLU A 339 19.60 9.08 -34.16
CA GLU A 339 20.13 8.39 -32.98
C GLU A 339 19.25 8.61 -31.75
N PHE A 340 18.68 9.81 -31.60
CA PHE A 340 17.73 10.10 -30.52
C PHE A 340 16.41 9.34 -30.71
N ALA A 341 15.90 9.24 -31.95
CA ALA A 341 14.72 8.44 -32.26
C ALA A 341 14.93 6.95 -31.93
N ALA A 342 16.11 6.40 -32.23
CA ALA A 342 16.47 5.03 -31.87
C ALA A 342 16.56 4.81 -30.34
N MET A 343 17.04 5.81 -29.59
CA MET A 343 17.02 5.79 -28.12
C MET A 343 15.60 5.78 -27.56
N GLN A 344 14.67 6.53 -28.16
CA GLN A 344 13.26 6.52 -27.77
C GLN A 344 12.59 5.16 -28.02
N GLU A 345 12.91 4.48 -29.13
CA GLU A 345 12.38 3.14 -29.43
C GLU A 345 12.90 2.04 -28.49
N THR A 346 14.06 2.24 -27.85
CA THR A 346 14.68 1.26 -26.94
C THR A 346 14.22 1.42 -25.48
N ASN A 347 13.70 2.59 -25.12
CA ASN A 347 13.21 2.94 -23.78
C ASN A 347 11.68 2.81 -23.61
N VAL A 348 10.96 2.26 -24.60
CA VAL A 348 9.52 1.92 -24.56
C VAL A 348 9.34 0.41 -24.46
#